data_AF-A0A535NZ06-F1
#
_entry.id   AF-A0A535NZ06-F1
#
_cell.length_a   1.000
_cell.length_b   1.000
_cell.length_c   1.000
_cell.angle_alpha   90.00
_cell.angle_beta   90.00
_cell.angle_gamma   90.00
#
_symmetry.space_group_name_H-M   'P 1'
#
loop_
_entity.id
_entity.type
_entity.pdbx_description
1 polymer ?
#
loop_
_entity_poly.entity_id
_entity_poly.type
_entity_poly.pdbx_seq_one_letter_code
_entity_poly.pdbx_strand_id
1 'polypeptide(L)'
;MATVTRGSLEKIEEALGGDARDLLEHRCQTVPKEELHLPGGDFVDRVWKDSDRPTRVLRSLESLLDHGRLAGTGYLSILPVDQGIEHAAGASFAANPIYFDGEKIVRL
;
A
#
# COMPACT_ATOMS: atom_id res chain seq x y z
N MET A 1 -6.85 6.15 -14.19
CA MET A 1 -7.42 7.33 -13.51
C MET A 1 -8.06 6.87 -12.22
N ALA A 2 -7.39 7.10 -11.09
CA ALA A 2 -8.02 6.93 -9.79
C ALA A 2 -8.97 8.12 -9.61
N THR A 3 -10.26 7.85 -9.52
CA THR A 3 -11.27 8.85 -9.21
C THR A 3 -11.02 9.28 -7.77
N VAL A 4 -10.41 10.47 -7.58
CA VAL A 4 -10.39 11.12 -6.27
C VAL A 4 -11.84 11.43 -5.93
N THR A 5 -12.45 10.61 -5.08
CA THR A 5 -13.73 10.92 -4.48
C THR A 5 -13.54 12.21 -3.70
N ARG A 6 -13.96 13.33 -4.28
CA ARG A 6 -13.85 14.66 -3.67
C ARG A 6 -14.89 14.75 -2.57
N GLY A 7 -14.64 14.11 -1.43
CA GLY A 7 -15.33 14.42 -0.19
C GLY A 7 -15.00 15.86 0.18
N SER A 8 -16.01 16.69 0.45
CA SER A 8 -15.75 18.02 1.01
C SER A 8 -15.10 17.85 2.38
N LEU A 9 -14.16 18.73 2.72
CA LEU A 9 -13.46 18.71 4.01
C LEU A 9 -14.45 18.66 5.18
N GLU A 10 -15.57 19.37 5.03
CA GLU A 10 -16.71 19.42 5.95
C GLU A 10 -17.27 18.04 6.30
N LYS A 11 -17.35 17.11 5.34
CA LYS A 11 -17.84 15.73 5.60
C LYS A 11 -16.84 14.93 6.42
N ILE A 12 -15.56 15.19 6.24
CA ILE A 12 -14.50 14.55 7.01
C ILE A 12 -14.52 15.11 8.43
N GLU A 13 -14.65 16.43 8.59
CA GLU A 13 -14.80 17.08 9.89
C GLU A 13 -16.04 16.59 10.64
N GLU A 14 -17.19 16.47 9.97
CA GLU A 14 -18.42 15.91 10.55
C GLU A 14 -18.22 14.47 11.04
N ALA A 15 -17.57 13.63 10.23
CA ALA A 15 -17.29 12.25 10.58
C ALA A 15 -16.31 12.09 11.75
N LEU A 16 -15.35 13.01 11.87
CA LEU A 16 -14.34 13.02 12.94
C LEU A 16 -14.83 13.73 14.21
N GLY A 17 -15.88 14.53 14.12
CA GLY A 17 -16.54 15.17 15.25
C GLY A 17 -15.57 16.01 16.09
N GLY A 18 -15.52 15.73 17.40
CA GLY A 18 -14.67 16.46 18.35
C GLY A 18 -13.17 16.31 18.09
N ASP A 19 -12.75 15.22 17.43
CA ASP A 19 -11.34 14.91 17.18
C ASP A 19 -10.83 15.51 15.86
N ALA A 20 -11.72 16.13 15.07
CA ALA A 20 -11.41 16.61 13.72
C ALA A 20 -10.19 17.53 13.69
N ARG A 21 -10.12 18.48 14.62
CA ARG A 21 -9.02 19.44 14.69
C ARG A 21 -7.69 18.75 15.01
N ASP A 22 -7.68 17.92 16.05
CA ASP A 22 -6.46 17.27 16.51
C ASP A 22 -5.90 16.31 15.46
N LEU A 23 -6.75 15.60 14.72
CA LEU A 23 -6.33 14.64 13.70
C LEU A 23 -5.94 15.29 12.37
N LEU A 24 -6.70 16.28 11.89
CA LEU A 24 -6.47 16.90 10.58
C LEU A 24 -5.34 17.93 10.61
N GLU A 25 -5.15 18.61 11.75
CA GLU A 25 -4.08 19.60 11.93
C GLU A 25 -2.80 18.99 12.53
N HIS A 26 -2.80 17.69 12.85
CA HIS A 26 -1.64 17.02 13.44
C HIS A 26 -0.40 17.16 12.55
N ARG A 27 0.67 17.71 13.14
CA ARG A 27 2.02 17.65 12.58
C ARG A 27 2.90 16.84 13.52
N CYS A 28 3.46 15.74 13.02
CA CYS A 28 4.43 14.95 13.75
C CYS A 28 5.63 15.82 14.16
N GLN A 29 5.96 15.81 15.45
CA GLN A 29 7.11 16.54 16.02
C GLN A 29 8.26 15.61 16.43
N THR A 30 8.02 14.29 16.43
CA THR A 30 8.98 13.28 16.91
C THR A 30 9.93 12.80 15.82
N VAL A 31 9.46 12.69 14.57
CA VAL A 31 10.28 12.25 13.43
C VAL A 31 10.20 13.31 12.33
N PRO A 32 11.31 14.01 12.01
CA PRO A 32 11.34 14.97 10.91
C PRO A 32 11.01 14.31 9.57
N LYS A 33 10.33 15.05 8.69
CA LYS A 33 9.95 14.53 7.37
C LYS A 33 11.18 14.23 6.51
N GLU A 34 12.25 14.98 6.72
CA GLU A 34 13.51 14.93 5.98
C GLU A 34 14.28 13.64 6.26
N GLU A 35 14.00 12.96 7.38
CA GLU A 35 14.59 11.66 7.72
C GLU A 35 13.88 10.48 7.03
N LEU A 36 12.76 10.74 6.34
CA LEU A 36 11.98 9.69 5.69
C LEU A 36 12.46 9.43 4.26
N HIS A 37 12.78 8.17 3.96
CA HIS A 37 12.93 7.70 2.60
C HIS A 37 11.56 7.45 1.97
N LEU A 38 11.02 8.48 1.30
CA LEU A 38 9.72 8.38 0.64
C LEU A 38 9.81 7.55 -0.66
N PRO A 39 8.74 6.81 -1.04
CA PRO A 39 8.63 6.14 -2.33
C PRO A 39 8.82 7.11 -3.51
N GLY A 40 9.43 6.62 -4.58
CA GLY A 40 9.60 7.34 -5.83
C GLY A 40 10.08 6.41 -6.94
N GLY A 41 10.08 6.88 -8.19
CA GLY A 41 10.58 6.09 -9.32
C GLY A 41 12.08 5.77 -9.24
N ASP A 42 12.82 6.48 -8.39
CA ASP A 42 14.25 6.26 -8.15
C ASP A 42 14.51 5.39 -6.89
N PHE A 43 13.49 4.78 -6.30
CA PHE A 43 13.59 4.22 -4.95
C PHE A 43 14.62 3.08 -4.83
N VAL A 44 14.75 2.23 -5.84
CA VAL A 44 15.76 1.16 -5.84
C VAL A 44 17.17 1.72 -5.91
N ASP A 45 17.41 2.70 -6.79
CA ASP A 45 18.70 3.37 -6.92
C ASP A 45 19.07 4.18 -5.69
N ARG A 46 18.11 4.90 -5.10
CA ARG A 46 18.32 5.82 -3.97
C ARG A 46 18.40 5.11 -2.62
N VAL A 47 17.68 4.00 -2.43
CA VAL A 47 17.53 3.35 -1.11
C VAL A 47 18.11 1.94 -1.09
N TRP A 48 17.86 1.12 -2.11
CA TRP A 48 18.18 -0.31 -2.06
C TRP A 48 19.56 -0.66 -2.62
N LYS A 49 20.07 0.13 -3.55
CA LYS A 49 21.33 -0.12 -4.27
C LYS A 49 22.52 -0.38 -3.35
N ASP A 50 22.64 0.37 -2.27
CA ASP A 50 23.78 0.30 -1.34
C ASP A 50 23.55 -0.68 -0.18
N SER A 51 22.48 -1.50 -0.25
CA SER A 51 22.24 -2.57 0.72
C SER A 51 23.09 -3.81 0.45
N ASP A 52 23.03 -4.78 1.35
CA ASP A 52 23.67 -6.09 1.24
C ASP A 52 22.97 -7.07 0.26
N ARG A 53 21.91 -6.61 -0.43
CA ARG A 53 21.13 -7.44 -1.35
C ARG A 53 21.93 -7.75 -2.62
N PRO A 54 21.93 -9.00 -3.08
CA PRO A 54 22.58 -9.34 -4.35
C PRO A 54 21.84 -8.69 -5.52
N THR A 55 22.56 -8.46 -6.63
CA THR A 55 22.01 -7.83 -7.84
C THR A 55 20.72 -8.48 -8.34
N ARG A 56 20.56 -9.81 -8.17
CA ARG A 56 19.33 -10.51 -8.54
C ARG A 56 18.11 -9.98 -7.76
N VAL A 57 18.26 -9.74 -6.46
CA VAL A 57 17.18 -9.22 -5.61
C VAL A 57 16.87 -7.77 -5.99
N LEU A 58 17.88 -6.94 -6.23
CA LEU A 58 17.67 -5.56 -6.68
C LEU A 58 16.90 -5.51 -8.01
N ARG A 59 17.25 -6.37 -8.98
CA ARG A 59 16.51 -6.49 -10.24
C ARG A 59 15.07 -6.94 -10.06
N SER A 60 14.80 -7.85 -9.12
CA SER A 60 13.44 -8.27 -8.79
C SER A 60 12.63 -7.14 -8.16
N LEU A 61 13.23 -6.35 -7.26
CA LEU A 61 12.59 -5.18 -6.67
C LEU A 61 12.24 -4.14 -7.73
N GLU A 62 13.18 -3.85 -8.65
CA GLU A 62 12.94 -2.95 -9.78
C GLU A 62 11.76 -3.43 -10.63
N SER A 63 11.76 -4.72 -10.99
CA SER A 63 10.69 -5.30 -11.80
C SER A 63 9.32 -5.25 -11.10
N LEU A 64 9.27 -5.33 -9.77
CA LEU A 64 8.02 -5.19 -9.02
C LEU A 64 7.53 -3.73 -8.98
N LEU A 65 8.45 -2.79 -8.75
CA LEU A 65 8.11 -1.37 -8.59
C LEU A 65 7.84 -0.65 -9.91
N ASP A 66 8.40 -1.13 -11.02
CA ASP A 66 8.24 -0.55 -12.37
C ASP A 66 7.19 -1.25 -13.23
N HIS A 67 6.40 -2.14 -12.65
CA HIS A 67 5.36 -2.85 -13.38
C HIS A 67 3.94 -2.36 -13.05
N GLY A 68 3.04 -2.52 -14.01
CA GLY A 68 1.61 -2.27 -13.84
C GLY A 68 1.26 -0.78 -13.70
N ARG A 69 0.16 -0.51 -12.99
CA ARG A 69 -0.45 0.84 -12.92
C ARG A 69 0.29 1.79 -11.98
N LEU A 70 1.13 1.27 -11.10
CA LEU A 70 1.91 2.04 -10.12
C LEU A 70 3.39 2.16 -10.52
N ALA A 71 3.76 1.71 -11.72
CA ALA A 71 5.11 1.82 -12.25
C ALA A 71 5.69 3.24 -12.09
N GLY A 72 6.93 3.33 -11.61
CA GLY A 72 7.63 4.61 -11.42
C GLY A 72 7.09 5.49 -10.28
N THR A 73 6.10 5.04 -9.51
CA THR A 73 5.62 5.78 -8.33
C THR A 73 6.38 5.41 -7.06
N GLY A 74 7.11 4.29 -7.07
CA GLY A 74 7.74 3.68 -5.90
C GLY A 74 6.75 2.96 -4.98
N TYR A 75 5.45 2.99 -5.28
CA TYR A 75 4.43 2.25 -4.53
C TYR A 75 4.20 0.87 -5.16
N LEU A 76 4.05 -0.14 -4.30
CA LEU A 76 3.70 -1.50 -4.69
C LEU A 76 2.35 -1.87 -4.07
N SER A 77 1.43 -2.37 -4.89
CA SER A 77 0.14 -2.89 -4.43
C SER A 77 0.24 -4.40 -4.33
N ILE A 78 0.19 -4.94 -3.11
CA ILE A 78 0.18 -6.38 -2.85
C ILE A 78 -1.21 -6.76 -2.37
N LEU A 79 -1.81 -7.76 -3.00
CA LEU A 79 -2.99 -8.45 -2.49
C LEU A 79 -2.54 -9.67 -1.69
N PRO A 80 -2.61 -9.66 -0.35
CA PRO A 80 -2.29 -10.84 0.45
C PRO A 80 -3.40 -11.88 0.27
N VAL A 81 -3.05 -13.05 -0.27
CA VAL A 81 -3.98 -14.15 -0.60
C VAL A 81 -3.69 -15.43 0.19
N ASP A 82 -2.69 -15.39 1.06
CA ASP A 82 -2.22 -16.45 1.95
C ASP A 82 -3.05 -16.59 3.23
N GLN A 83 -3.99 -15.67 3.48
CA GLN A 83 -4.83 -15.67 4.68
C GLN A 83 -5.57 -17.01 4.93
N GLY A 84 -5.95 -17.72 3.87
CA GLY A 84 -6.62 -19.01 3.98
C GLY A 84 -5.74 -20.14 4.52
N ILE A 85 -4.41 -20.00 4.49
CA ILE A 85 -3.46 -20.93 5.11
C ILE A 85 -3.22 -20.55 6.57
N GLU A 86 -3.11 -19.26 6.86
CA GLU A 86 -2.79 -18.75 8.20
C GLU A 86 -3.97 -18.80 9.18
N HIS A 87 -5.21 -18.63 8.68
CA HIS A 87 -6.43 -18.55 9.50
C HIS A 87 -7.51 -19.58 9.11
N ALA A 88 -7.15 -20.55 8.26
CA ALA A 88 -8.04 -21.49 7.57
C ALA A 88 -8.98 -20.82 6.53
N ALA A 89 -9.09 -21.44 5.35
CA ALA A 89 -9.87 -20.92 4.22
C ALA A 89 -11.34 -20.62 4.58
N GLY A 90 -11.90 -21.35 5.56
CA GLY A 90 -13.22 -21.08 6.13
C GLY A 90 -13.36 -19.69 6.75
N ALA A 91 -12.36 -19.17 7.46
CA ALA A 91 -12.45 -17.87 8.09
C ALA A 91 -12.33 -16.73 7.06
N SER A 92 -11.49 -16.90 6.05
CA SER A 92 -11.20 -15.86 5.05
C SER A 92 -12.25 -15.78 3.93
N PHE A 93 -12.82 -16.91 3.52
CA PHE A 93 -13.67 -16.97 2.32
C PHE A 93 -15.14 -17.33 2.60
N ALA A 94 -15.55 -17.63 3.84
CA ALA A 94 -16.95 -17.92 4.14
C ALA A 94 -17.90 -16.75 3.85
N ALA A 95 -17.43 -15.50 4.01
CA ALA A 95 -18.23 -14.31 3.71
C ALA A 95 -18.58 -14.20 2.21
N ASN A 96 -17.71 -14.71 1.33
CA ASN A 96 -18.00 -14.81 -0.09
C ASN A 96 -17.39 -16.10 -0.68
N PRO A 97 -18.15 -17.20 -0.70
CA PRO A 97 -17.65 -18.52 -1.06
C PRO A 97 -17.08 -18.65 -2.48
N ILE A 98 -17.35 -17.70 -3.38
CA ILE A 98 -16.78 -17.73 -4.74
C ILE A 98 -15.25 -17.64 -4.71
N TYR A 99 -14.66 -17.06 -3.66
CA TYR A 99 -13.21 -16.89 -3.53
C TYR A 99 -12.48 -18.11 -2.98
N PHE A 100 -13.19 -19.21 -2.67
CA PHE A 100 -12.53 -20.51 -2.52
C PHE A 100 -11.90 -20.99 -3.84
N ASP A 101 -12.39 -20.49 -4.98
CA ASP A 101 -11.76 -20.67 -6.28
C ASP A 101 -10.70 -19.59 -6.50
N GLY A 102 -9.43 -20.00 -6.54
CA GLY A 102 -8.29 -19.10 -6.75
C GLY A 102 -8.37 -18.32 -8.07
N GLU A 103 -9.07 -18.82 -9.09
CA GLU A 103 -9.27 -18.08 -10.34
C GLU A 103 -10.07 -16.79 -10.11
N LYS A 104 -11.02 -16.80 -9.16
CA LYS A 104 -11.84 -15.63 -8.84
C LYS A 104 -11.05 -14.55 -8.13
N ILE A 105 -10.02 -14.91 -7.38
CA ILE A 105 -9.12 -13.97 -6.70
C ILE A 105 -8.32 -13.16 -7.73
N VAL A 106 -7.85 -13.79 -8.80
CA VAL A 106 -7.06 -13.12 -9.87
C VAL A 106 -7.90 -12.14 -10.70
N ARG A 107 -9.23 -12.25 -10.66
CA ARG A 107 -10.16 -11.41 -11.45
C ARG A 107 -10.63 -10.14 -10.72
N LEU A 108 -10.12 -9.86 -9.52
CA LEU A 108 -10.43 -8.67 -8.72
C LEU A 108 -9.90 -7.36 -9.34
#